data_AF-A0A4V2SUZ0-F1
#
_entry.id   AF-A0A4V2SUZ0-F1
#
_cell.length_a   1.000
_cell.length_b   1.000
_cell.length_c   1.000
_cell.angle_alpha   90.00
_cell.angle_beta   90.00
_cell.angle_gamma   90.00
#
_symmetry.space_group_name_H-M   'P 1'
#
loop_
_entity.id
_entity.type
_entity.pdbx_description
1 polymer ?
#
loop_
_entity_poly.entity_id
_entity_poly.type
_entity_poly.pdbx_seq_one_letter_code
_entity_poly.pdbx_strand_id
1 'polypeptide(L)'
;MASVGERDADELSGTTNLIDYLIELTTRAADHRATEAYRRIRTGVDAAPERVSASLLALTAGEDREASAPLLCRSVGSAVDAVANLPVANGRTLVTAAAGVDERTLWARLRETRDDFTIRRDRLRAENVRLATELREIRDLATAHSGQSAQQGELAAELAQLSAEKLGTLADLWPRVSKALDICGLARDEGITRQRPWVQRAVRDRFAGTNTEQWGRLLETRSEPERLLDLLRNPADERVVEFDRPLTVRHIGIARRWLRDGSALLTYLRAGGSCRRWMPSRPQKDARQLLDAVLVDGQPADAADTLNAVLRRIETEIEAMRLAKVWSEAGVAVSTADAAVVLVELADNARLLDWVTYLGQLRDWVAGALGESGIDIPMTTVDSFVRVLRAVPAAGRLRERERRHAETADRAKRLRAELAANETSLRDVLGRLAVLEARDRSTVRCVPLAELAELAGSGEPAFDVLIIDDAADIGIEHLYLLWLAPTVIAVAPKVTTVGDAQPPPSVPVPRTSAKPTLADDHLAGIEPRIRAVLRSGGSIAELFAARTPPTRQVSTADKLAKVSG
;
A
#
# COMPACT_ATOMS: atom_id res chain seq x y z
N MET A 1 -10.46 -23.48 -6.79
CA MET A 1 -9.22 -23.80 -7.54
C MET A 1 -8.15 -24.28 -6.56
N ALA A 2 -8.31 -25.48 -5.98
CA ALA A 2 -7.43 -25.94 -4.90
C ALA A 2 -7.15 -27.47 -4.92
N SER A 3 -7.54 -28.18 -5.99
CA SER A 3 -7.48 -29.65 -6.07
C SER A 3 -6.64 -30.16 -7.26
N VAL A 4 -5.70 -29.34 -7.74
CA VAL A 4 -4.80 -29.69 -8.87
C VAL A 4 -3.35 -29.84 -8.39
N GLY A 5 -2.89 -29.03 -7.44
CA GLY A 5 -1.49 -29.05 -6.99
C GLY A 5 -1.05 -30.22 -6.11
N GLU A 6 -1.96 -31.09 -5.68
CA GLU A 6 -1.64 -32.21 -4.77
C GLU A 6 -1.22 -33.48 -5.54
N ARG A 7 -1.68 -33.66 -6.78
CA ARG A 7 -1.24 -34.78 -7.65
C ARG A 7 0.17 -34.57 -8.24
N ASP A 8 0.48 -33.34 -8.65
CA ASP A 8 1.80 -33.02 -9.21
C ASP A 8 2.93 -33.21 -8.18
N ALA A 9 2.63 -33.04 -6.88
CA ALA A 9 3.60 -33.19 -5.80
C ALA A 9 4.05 -34.64 -5.60
N ASP A 10 3.15 -35.61 -5.71
CA ASP A 10 3.48 -37.04 -5.54
C ASP A 10 4.26 -37.60 -6.74
N GLU A 11 3.96 -37.18 -7.98
CA GLU A 11 4.76 -37.57 -9.16
C GLU A 11 6.16 -36.91 -9.17
N LEU A 12 6.27 -35.66 -8.70
CA LEU A 12 7.57 -35.02 -8.48
C LEU A 12 8.38 -35.68 -7.35
N SER A 13 7.72 -36.17 -6.29
CA SER A 13 8.36 -36.92 -5.20
C SER A 13 9.00 -38.22 -5.71
N GLY A 14 8.27 -38.99 -6.52
CA GLY A 14 8.78 -40.23 -7.14
C GLY A 14 10.02 -40.01 -8.03
N THR A 15 10.04 -38.94 -8.83
CA THR A 15 11.20 -38.59 -9.66
C THR A 15 12.38 -38.00 -8.86
N THR A 16 12.12 -37.28 -7.77
CA THR A 16 13.17 -36.78 -6.88
C THR A 16 13.89 -37.93 -6.17
N ASN A 17 13.15 -38.94 -5.67
CA ASN A 17 13.74 -40.12 -5.04
C ASN A 17 14.70 -40.89 -5.96
N LEU A 18 14.39 -41.01 -7.26
CA LEU A 18 15.29 -41.65 -8.23
C LEU A 18 16.59 -40.84 -8.44
N ILE A 19 16.50 -39.50 -8.43
CA ILE A 19 17.65 -38.61 -8.59
C ILE A 19 18.56 -38.67 -7.36
N ASP A 20 17.99 -38.58 -6.15
CA ASP A 20 18.75 -38.69 -4.90
C ASP A 20 19.37 -40.08 -4.73
N TYR A 21 18.67 -41.14 -5.14
CA TYR A 21 19.18 -42.51 -5.15
C TYR A 21 20.38 -42.68 -6.11
N LEU A 22 20.32 -42.10 -7.31
CA LEU A 22 21.44 -42.11 -8.27
C LEU A 22 22.65 -41.28 -7.80
N ILE A 23 22.42 -40.20 -7.05
CA ILE A 23 23.47 -39.42 -6.39
C ILE A 23 24.12 -40.25 -5.25
N GLU A 24 23.33 -40.96 -4.45
CA GLU A 24 23.83 -41.86 -3.40
C GLU A 24 24.62 -43.05 -3.99
N LEU A 25 24.16 -43.61 -5.12
CA LEU A 25 24.82 -44.70 -5.86
C LEU A 25 26.16 -44.28 -6.46
N THR A 26 26.22 -43.13 -7.13
CA THR A 26 27.48 -42.60 -7.68
C THR A 26 28.48 -42.24 -6.58
N THR A 27 28.00 -41.82 -5.40
CA THR A 27 28.84 -41.59 -4.21
C THR A 27 29.37 -42.90 -3.61
N ARG A 28 28.58 -43.99 -3.62
CA ARG A 28 28.99 -45.31 -3.07
C ARG A 28 29.84 -46.18 -4.01
N ALA A 29 29.72 -46.01 -5.33
CA ALA A 29 30.50 -46.80 -6.29
C ALA A 29 32.01 -46.48 -6.26
N ALA A 30 32.40 -45.35 -5.65
CA ALA A 30 33.76 -44.84 -5.63
C ALA A 30 34.62 -45.36 -4.45
N ASP A 31 34.72 -46.67 -4.21
CA ASP A 31 35.57 -47.17 -3.10
C ASP A 31 36.45 -48.41 -3.37
N HIS A 32 36.37 -49.10 -4.54
CA HIS A 32 37.26 -50.23 -4.85
C HIS A 32 38.02 -50.11 -6.20
N ARG A 33 39.33 -50.40 -6.09
CA ARG A 33 40.47 -50.26 -7.04
C ARG A 33 40.14 -50.46 -8.53
N ALA A 34 40.71 -49.72 -9.50
CA ALA A 34 41.88 -48.81 -9.55
C ALA A 34 41.64 -47.68 -10.62
N THR A 35 42.54 -46.77 -11.05
CA THR A 35 44.02 -46.60 -10.97
C THR A 35 44.38 -45.09 -10.93
N GLU A 36 45.63 -44.66 -11.22
CA GLU A 36 46.21 -43.30 -11.06
C GLU A 36 45.28 -42.06 -11.29
N ALA A 37 44.39 -42.07 -12.29
CA ALA A 37 43.41 -41.00 -12.50
C ALA A 37 42.50 -40.77 -11.26
N TYR A 38 42.15 -41.84 -10.56
CA TYR A 38 41.40 -41.87 -9.33
C TYR A 38 42.09 -41.11 -8.18
N ARG A 39 43.44 -41.00 -8.16
CA ARG A 39 44.13 -40.16 -7.15
C ARG A 39 43.82 -38.67 -7.31
N ARG A 40 43.69 -38.18 -8.56
CA ARG A 40 43.36 -36.78 -8.85
C ARG A 40 41.88 -36.48 -8.56
N ILE A 41 41.00 -37.42 -8.90
CA ILE A 41 39.58 -37.34 -8.54
C ILE A 41 39.43 -37.33 -7.02
N ARG A 42 40.06 -38.28 -6.32
CA ARG A 42 40.02 -38.35 -4.85
C ARG A 42 40.61 -37.13 -4.15
N THR A 43 41.62 -36.45 -4.68
CA THR A 43 42.10 -35.19 -4.06
C THR A 43 41.13 -34.02 -4.23
N GLY A 44 40.25 -34.04 -5.24
CA GLY A 44 39.11 -33.12 -5.34
C GLY A 44 37.91 -33.56 -4.50
N VAL A 45 37.62 -34.86 -4.48
CA VAL A 45 36.46 -35.49 -3.81
C VAL A 45 36.70 -35.76 -2.32
N ASP A 46 37.92 -35.71 -1.79
CA ASP A 46 38.18 -35.66 -0.34
C ASP A 46 38.07 -34.20 0.18
N ALA A 47 38.22 -33.19 -0.69
CA ALA A 47 38.12 -31.75 -0.34
C ALA A 47 36.70 -31.16 -0.50
N ALA A 48 35.82 -31.80 -1.27
CA ALA A 48 34.43 -31.38 -1.44
C ALA A 48 33.50 -31.74 -0.25
N PRO A 49 33.59 -32.91 0.40
CA PRO A 49 32.73 -33.31 1.51
C PRO A 49 32.86 -32.38 2.71
N GLU A 50 34.07 -31.97 3.08
CA GLU A 50 34.26 -31.00 4.17
C GLU A 50 33.57 -29.65 3.85
N ARG A 51 33.64 -29.19 2.59
CA ARG A 51 33.02 -27.92 2.16
C ARG A 51 31.50 -28.01 2.03
N VAL A 52 30.98 -29.13 1.53
CA VAL A 52 29.54 -29.40 1.38
C VAL A 52 28.91 -29.68 2.75
N SER A 53 29.54 -30.49 3.61
CA SER A 53 29.09 -30.70 4.99
C SER A 53 29.16 -29.42 5.82
N ALA A 54 30.20 -28.59 5.70
CA ALA A 54 30.24 -27.29 6.38
C ALA A 54 29.12 -26.35 5.89
N SER A 55 28.82 -26.34 4.58
CA SER A 55 27.76 -25.52 4.00
C SER A 55 26.34 -26.02 4.38
N LEU A 56 26.14 -27.33 4.49
CA LEU A 56 24.89 -27.94 4.99
C LEU A 56 24.72 -27.73 6.50
N LEU A 57 25.80 -27.78 7.28
CA LEU A 57 25.80 -27.42 8.70
C LEU A 57 25.48 -25.94 8.91
N ALA A 58 26.03 -25.03 8.10
CA ALA A 58 25.68 -23.60 8.15
C ALA A 58 24.19 -23.35 7.82
N LEU A 59 23.67 -24.00 6.77
CA LEU A 59 22.25 -23.91 6.37
C LEU A 59 21.26 -24.47 7.41
N THR A 60 21.68 -25.48 8.18
CA THR A 60 20.87 -26.07 9.27
C THR A 60 21.04 -25.33 10.60
N ALA A 61 22.17 -24.65 10.82
CA ALA A 61 22.39 -23.77 11.97
C ALA A 61 21.67 -22.40 11.86
N GLY A 62 21.20 -22.03 10.67
CA GLY A 62 20.41 -20.81 10.45
C GLY A 62 21.22 -19.55 10.13
N GLU A 63 22.52 -19.68 9.84
CA GLU A 63 23.35 -18.58 9.34
C GLU A 63 23.10 -18.32 7.84
N ASP A 64 23.58 -17.16 7.37
CA ASP A 64 23.05 -16.44 6.20
C ASP A 64 22.77 -17.30 4.95
N ARG A 65 21.48 -17.47 4.67
CA ARG A 65 20.96 -18.32 3.59
C ARG A 65 21.25 -17.74 2.19
N GLU A 66 21.34 -16.42 2.04
CA GLU A 66 21.62 -15.80 0.74
C GLU A 66 23.08 -16.00 0.31
N ALA A 67 24.01 -16.03 1.27
CA ALA A 67 25.44 -16.29 1.00
C ALA A 67 25.74 -17.78 0.71
N SER A 68 24.99 -18.70 1.33
CA SER A 68 25.30 -20.13 1.32
C SER A 68 24.78 -20.88 0.09
N ALA A 69 23.60 -20.52 -0.43
CA ALA A 69 23.00 -21.21 -1.58
C ALA A 69 23.84 -21.16 -2.88
N PRO A 70 24.48 -20.03 -3.27
CA PRO A 70 25.33 -19.98 -4.47
C PRO A 70 26.58 -20.89 -4.39
N LEU A 71 27.12 -21.10 -3.18
CA LEU A 71 28.27 -21.98 -2.96
C LEU A 71 27.89 -23.45 -3.09
N LEU A 72 26.70 -23.82 -2.62
CA LEU A 72 26.17 -25.17 -2.75
C LEU A 72 25.83 -25.50 -4.21
N CYS A 73 25.18 -24.59 -4.94
CA CYS A 73 24.96 -24.74 -6.39
C CYS A 73 26.28 -24.83 -7.19
N ARG A 74 27.32 -24.06 -6.83
CA ARG A 74 28.65 -24.20 -7.45
C ARG A 74 29.33 -25.53 -7.12
N SER A 75 29.17 -26.03 -5.90
CA SER A 75 29.79 -27.30 -5.48
C SER A 75 29.13 -28.50 -6.14
N VAL A 76 27.79 -28.51 -6.25
CA VAL A 76 27.03 -29.52 -6.99
C VAL A 76 27.31 -29.41 -8.49
N GLY A 77 27.30 -28.21 -9.06
CA GLY A 77 27.69 -27.97 -10.46
C GLY A 77 29.10 -28.48 -10.77
N SER A 78 30.08 -28.18 -9.91
CA SER A 78 31.45 -28.68 -10.05
C SER A 78 31.57 -30.19 -9.88
N ALA A 79 30.69 -30.85 -9.13
CA ALA A 79 30.66 -32.31 -9.02
C ALA A 79 30.05 -32.95 -10.27
N VAL A 80 28.97 -32.38 -10.81
CA VAL A 80 28.37 -32.80 -12.09
C VAL A 80 29.35 -32.59 -13.25
N ASP A 81 30.03 -31.43 -13.31
CA ASP A 81 31.09 -31.18 -14.29
C ASP A 81 32.28 -32.14 -14.11
N ALA A 82 32.65 -32.52 -12.88
CA ALA A 82 33.73 -33.48 -12.66
C ALA A 82 33.37 -34.91 -13.12
N VAL A 83 32.10 -35.31 -13.00
CA VAL A 83 31.59 -36.59 -13.53
C VAL A 83 31.47 -36.54 -15.05
N ALA A 84 30.97 -35.43 -15.61
CA ALA A 84 30.82 -35.23 -17.05
C ALA A 84 32.17 -35.08 -17.79
N ASN A 85 33.21 -34.59 -17.12
CA ASN A 85 34.58 -34.46 -17.66
C ASN A 85 35.51 -35.62 -17.26
N LEU A 86 34.98 -36.76 -16.78
CA LEU A 86 35.76 -38.00 -16.72
C LEU A 86 36.29 -38.31 -18.13
N PRO A 87 37.59 -38.57 -18.31
CA PRO A 87 38.16 -38.83 -19.63
C PRO A 87 37.65 -40.18 -20.15
N VAL A 88 36.59 -40.16 -20.95
CA VAL A 88 36.08 -41.30 -21.72
C VAL A 88 37.09 -41.64 -22.81
N ALA A 89 38.16 -42.32 -22.44
CA ALA A 89 39.12 -42.87 -23.37
C ALA A 89 38.39 -43.84 -24.31
N ASN A 90 38.36 -43.51 -25.60
CA ASN A 90 37.81 -44.29 -26.71
C ASN A 90 36.29 -44.19 -26.98
N GLY A 91 35.57 -43.19 -26.45
CA GLY A 91 34.22 -42.84 -26.94
C GLY A 91 33.17 -43.94 -26.79
N ARG A 92 32.93 -44.38 -25.55
CA ARG A 92 32.12 -45.55 -25.22
C ARG A 92 30.97 -45.24 -24.24
N THR A 93 30.10 -46.23 -24.09
CA THR A 93 28.69 -46.07 -23.67
C THR A 93 28.46 -46.74 -22.33
N LEU A 94 27.81 -46.03 -21.40
CA LEU A 94 27.24 -46.59 -20.17
C LEU A 94 25.84 -47.13 -20.48
N VAL A 95 25.37 -48.20 -19.84
CA VAL A 95 23.98 -48.66 -20.03
C VAL A 95 23.25 -48.83 -18.70
N THR A 96 22.01 -48.35 -18.66
CA THR A 96 21.04 -48.64 -17.59
C THR A 96 19.89 -49.47 -18.17
N ALA A 97 19.76 -50.72 -17.72
CA ALA A 97 18.61 -51.56 -18.07
C ALA A 97 17.50 -51.37 -17.03
N ALA A 98 16.28 -51.09 -17.48
CA ALA A 98 15.08 -50.99 -16.66
C ALA A 98 13.97 -51.88 -17.23
N ALA A 99 13.23 -52.57 -16.36
CA ALA A 99 12.18 -53.49 -16.78
C ALA A 99 10.89 -52.74 -17.19
N GLY A 100 10.47 -52.91 -18.45
CA GLY A 100 9.09 -52.60 -18.88
C GLY A 100 8.80 -51.19 -19.42
N VAL A 101 9.76 -50.27 -19.47
CA VAL A 101 9.58 -48.96 -20.11
C VAL A 101 10.26 -48.91 -21.48
N ASP A 102 9.49 -48.68 -22.54
CA ASP A 102 10.02 -48.47 -23.89
C ASP A 102 10.92 -47.22 -23.96
N GLU A 103 12.11 -47.39 -24.54
CA GLU A 103 13.13 -46.35 -24.65
C GLU A 103 12.58 -45.11 -25.38
N ARG A 104 11.75 -45.29 -26.41
CA ARG A 104 11.15 -44.18 -27.17
C ARG A 104 10.19 -43.37 -26.30
N THR A 105 9.40 -44.04 -25.46
CA THR A 105 8.49 -43.41 -24.50
C THR A 105 9.25 -42.60 -23.44
N LEU A 106 10.39 -43.10 -22.95
CA LEU A 106 11.24 -42.38 -21.98
C LEU A 106 11.91 -41.15 -22.62
N TRP A 107 12.48 -41.27 -23.82
CA TRP A 107 13.03 -40.12 -24.57
C TRP A 107 11.98 -39.13 -25.06
N ALA A 108 10.72 -39.55 -25.25
CA ALA A 108 9.62 -38.64 -25.55
C ALA A 108 9.29 -37.77 -24.33
N ARG A 109 9.09 -38.39 -23.16
CA ARG A 109 8.82 -37.68 -21.89
C ARG A 109 9.96 -36.72 -21.50
N LEU A 110 11.22 -37.13 -21.68
CA LEU A 110 12.37 -36.24 -21.40
C LEU A 110 12.43 -35.04 -22.35
N ARG A 111 12.06 -35.20 -23.62
CA ARG A 111 11.96 -34.09 -24.58
C ARG A 111 10.80 -33.16 -24.24
N GLU A 112 9.62 -33.70 -23.98
CA GLU A 112 8.44 -32.95 -23.52
C GLU A 112 8.76 -32.11 -22.27
N THR A 113 9.40 -32.73 -21.26
CA THR A 113 9.87 -32.05 -20.05
C THR A 113 10.89 -30.93 -20.35
N ARG A 114 11.82 -31.15 -21.28
CA ARG A 114 12.81 -30.14 -21.70
C ARG A 114 12.15 -28.97 -22.44
N ASP A 115 11.18 -29.26 -23.30
CA ASP A 115 10.44 -28.27 -24.05
C ASP A 115 9.57 -27.41 -23.11
N ASP A 116 8.90 -28.02 -22.14
CA ASP A 116 8.17 -27.31 -21.08
C ASP A 116 9.07 -26.39 -20.25
N PHE A 117 10.24 -26.86 -19.81
CA PHE A 117 11.20 -26.00 -19.12
C PHE A 117 11.75 -24.88 -20.02
N THR A 118 11.90 -25.13 -21.32
CA THR A 118 12.34 -24.12 -22.30
C THR A 118 11.27 -23.05 -22.49
N ILE A 119 10.00 -23.44 -22.66
CA ILE A 119 8.83 -22.54 -22.72
C ILE A 119 8.73 -21.72 -21.43
N ARG A 120 8.87 -22.36 -20.26
CA ARG A 120 8.83 -21.69 -18.95
C ARG A 120 9.98 -20.69 -18.78
N ARG A 121 11.20 -21.04 -19.19
CA ARG A 121 12.38 -20.15 -19.20
C ARG A 121 12.13 -18.90 -20.04
N ASP A 122 11.62 -19.07 -21.25
CA ASP A 122 11.45 -17.96 -22.19
C ASP A 122 10.28 -17.06 -21.81
N ARG A 123 9.21 -17.63 -21.22
CA ARG A 123 8.14 -16.87 -20.55
C ARG A 123 8.69 -16.01 -19.41
N LEU A 124 9.46 -16.59 -18.48
CA LEU A 124 10.06 -15.84 -17.35
C LEU A 124 11.02 -14.74 -17.83
N ARG A 125 11.79 -14.99 -18.90
CA ARG A 125 12.66 -13.96 -19.52
C ARG A 125 11.85 -12.81 -20.11
N ALA A 126 10.80 -13.10 -20.87
CA ALA A 126 9.93 -12.06 -21.44
C ALA A 126 9.24 -11.22 -20.34
N GLU A 127 8.82 -11.87 -19.26
CA GLU A 127 8.22 -11.22 -18.10
C GLU A 127 9.23 -10.30 -17.37
N ASN A 128 10.46 -10.76 -17.15
CA ASN A 128 11.51 -9.93 -16.54
C ASN A 128 11.87 -8.70 -17.38
N VAL A 129 11.92 -8.82 -18.71
CA VAL A 129 12.12 -7.65 -19.60
C VAL A 129 10.98 -6.65 -19.48
N ARG A 130 9.73 -7.11 -19.39
CA ARG A 130 8.56 -6.24 -19.16
C ARG A 130 8.64 -5.53 -17.80
N LEU A 131 8.87 -6.26 -16.72
CA LEU A 131 8.97 -5.70 -15.36
C LEU A 131 10.13 -4.69 -15.24
N ALA A 132 11.28 -4.98 -15.85
CA ALA A 132 12.42 -4.08 -15.88
C ALA A 132 12.17 -2.79 -16.70
N THR A 133 11.29 -2.85 -17.71
CA THR A 133 10.87 -1.69 -18.50
C THR A 133 9.91 -0.80 -17.69
N GLU A 134 8.88 -1.38 -17.07
CA GLU A 134 7.95 -0.66 -16.18
C GLU A 134 8.69 0.02 -15.01
N LEU A 135 9.71 -0.65 -14.44
CA LEU A 135 10.56 -0.06 -13.41
C LEU A 135 11.40 1.13 -13.88
N ARG A 136 11.78 1.18 -15.16
CA ARG A 136 12.51 2.31 -15.75
C ARG A 136 11.58 3.50 -15.92
N GLU A 137 10.41 3.28 -16.50
CA GLU A 137 9.37 4.30 -16.68
C GLU A 137 8.96 4.95 -15.35
N ILE A 138 8.77 4.15 -14.29
CA ILE A 138 8.47 4.67 -12.94
C ILE A 138 9.63 5.50 -12.36
N ARG A 139 10.89 5.10 -12.61
CA ARG A 139 12.07 5.87 -12.18
C ARG A 139 12.13 7.22 -12.90
N ASP A 140 11.92 7.24 -14.21
CA ASP A 140 11.99 8.45 -15.03
C ASP A 140 10.85 9.42 -14.68
N LEU A 141 9.65 8.90 -14.39
CA LEU A 141 8.57 9.70 -13.82
C LEU A 141 8.94 10.28 -12.46
N ALA A 142 9.55 9.50 -11.56
CA ALA A 142 9.93 9.97 -10.23
C ALA A 142 10.99 11.09 -10.28
N THR A 143 11.97 11.01 -11.17
CA THR A 143 12.99 12.08 -11.34
C THR A 143 12.40 13.35 -11.94
N ALA A 144 11.50 13.24 -12.94
CA ALA A 144 10.83 14.40 -13.53
C ALA A 144 10.00 15.19 -12.50
N HIS A 145 9.41 14.51 -11.52
CA HIS A 145 8.63 15.17 -10.48
C HIS A 145 9.48 15.82 -9.37
N SER A 146 10.69 15.34 -9.07
CA SER A 146 11.49 15.92 -7.98
C SER A 146 11.93 17.36 -8.29
N GLY A 147 12.27 17.66 -9.55
CA GLY A 147 12.73 18.99 -9.99
C GLY A 147 11.71 20.13 -9.86
N GLN A 148 10.41 19.82 -9.77
CA GLN A 148 9.35 20.84 -9.65
C GLN A 148 8.98 21.18 -8.19
N SER A 149 9.53 20.49 -7.19
CA SER A 149 9.13 20.71 -5.79
C SER A 149 9.67 22.03 -5.21
N ALA A 150 10.86 22.45 -5.65
CA ALA A 150 11.60 23.59 -5.09
C ALA A 150 10.96 24.98 -5.30
N GLN A 151 9.87 25.09 -6.07
CA GLN A 151 9.18 26.37 -6.34
C GLN A 151 7.89 26.55 -5.52
N GLN A 152 7.50 25.57 -4.72
CA GLN A 152 6.28 25.66 -3.90
C GLN A 152 6.66 26.26 -2.54
N GLY A 153 6.08 27.44 -2.24
CA GLY A 153 6.46 28.22 -1.06
C GLY A 153 6.21 27.49 0.26
N GLU A 154 7.06 27.78 1.25
CA GLU A 154 7.10 27.17 2.59
C GLU A 154 5.72 26.93 3.22
N LEU A 155 4.85 27.95 3.21
CA LEU A 155 3.47 27.87 3.72
C LEU A 155 2.61 26.79 3.05
N ALA A 156 2.82 26.49 1.76
CA ALA A 156 2.10 25.41 1.08
C ALA A 156 2.62 24.02 1.48
N ALA A 157 3.91 23.90 1.84
CA ALA A 157 4.49 22.68 2.38
C ALA A 157 4.04 22.41 3.83
N GLU A 158 3.96 23.45 4.66
CA GLU A 158 3.37 23.36 6.00
C GLU A 158 1.91 22.92 5.94
N LEU A 159 1.09 23.58 5.11
CA LEU A 159 -0.32 23.23 4.94
C LEU A 159 -0.54 21.84 4.28
N ALA A 160 0.40 21.30 3.51
CA ALA A 160 0.25 19.97 2.87
C ALA A 160 0.18 18.82 3.89
N GLN A 161 0.66 19.05 5.12
CA GLN A 161 0.56 18.11 6.25
C GLN A 161 -0.91 17.79 6.61
N LEU A 162 -1.82 18.77 6.42
CA LEU A 162 -3.26 18.62 6.65
C LEU A 162 -3.89 17.51 5.79
N SER A 163 -4.89 16.81 6.32
CA SER A 163 -5.64 15.81 5.56
C SER A 163 -6.28 16.41 4.30
N ALA A 164 -6.47 15.58 3.26
CA ALA A 164 -7.11 16.01 2.02
C ALA A 164 -8.54 16.55 2.25
N GLU A 165 -9.25 16.00 3.24
CA GLU A 165 -10.55 16.48 3.70
C GLU A 165 -10.46 17.90 4.30
N LYS A 166 -9.54 18.13 5.26
CA LYS A 166 -9.33 19.47 5.85
C LYS A 166 -8.92 20.49 4.78
N LEU A 167 -8.06 20.12 3.83
CA LEU A 167 -7.69 20.97 2.69
C LEU A 167 -8.87 21.29 1.78
N GLY A 168 -9.77 20.32 1.54
CA GLY A 168 -11.03 20.54 0.83
C GLY A 168 -11.93 21.54 1.55
N THR A 169 -12.19 21.33 2.85
CA THR A 169 -13.02 22.25 3.65
C THR A 169 -12.45 23.66 3.69
N LEU A 170 -11.11 23.80 3.81
CA LEU A 170 -10.43 25.10 3.75
C LEU A 170 -10.55 25.77 2.38
N ALA A 171 -10.50 25.01 1.29
CA ALA A 171 -10.70 25.55 -0.06
C ALA A 171 -12.15 26.05 -0.26
N ASP A 172 -13.15 25.32 0.24
CA ASP A 172 -14.57 25.69 0.17
C ASP A 172 -14.93 26.95 0.98
N LEU A 173 -14.06 27.39 1.91
CA LEU A 173 -14.22 28.67 2.60
C LEU A 173 -13.77 29.87 1.76
N TRP A 174 -12.89 29.71 0.78
CA TRP A 174 -12.36 30.86 0.01
C TRP A 174 -13.45 31.72 -0.64
N PRO A 175 -14.49 31.18 -1.31
CA PRO A 175 -15.58 32.00 -1.84
C PRO A 175 -16.36 32.78 -0.78
N ARG A 176 -16.53 32.20 0.43
CA ARG A 176 -17.23 32.85 1.55
C ARG A 176 -16.42 34.00 2.12
N VAL A 177 -15.11 33.78 2.30
CA VAL A 177 -14.15 34.79 2.75
C VAL A 177 -14.04 35.92 1.73
N SER A 178 -13.90 35.61 0.43
CA SER A 178 -13.86 36.62 -0.63
C SER A 178 -15.10 37.50 -0.56
N LYS A 179 -16.31 36.91 -0.62
CA LYS A 179 -17.57 37.66 -0.55
C LYS A 179 -17.66 38.55 0.69
N ALA A 180 -17.24 38.06 1.86
CA ALA A 180 -17.28 38.83 3.09
C ALA A 180 -16.24 39.98 3.10
N LEU A 181 -15.05 39.78 2.51
CA LEU A 181 -14.07 40.85 2.28
C LEU A 181 -14.58 41.88 1.27
N ASP A 182 -15.24 41.45 0.20
CA ASP A 182 -15.83 42.33 -0.82
C ASP A 182 -16.91 43.24 -0.19
N ILE A 183 -17.83 42.66 0.59
CA ILE A 183 -18.88 43.41 1.32
C ILE A 183 -18.28 44.38 2.36
N CYS A 184 -17.19 43.98 3.04
CA CYS A 184 -16.48 44.87 3.97
C CYS A 184 -15.63 45.96 3.29
N GLY A 185 -15.53 45.98 1.96
CA GLY A 185 -14.65 46.90 1.24
C GLY A 185 -13.16 46.65 1.52
N LEU A 186 -12.79 45.37 1.66
CA LEU A 186 -11.42 44.88 1.91
C LEU A 186 -10.83 44.09 0.72
N ALA A 187 -11.57 44.00 -0.40
CA ALA A 187 -11.05 43.51 -1.66
C ALA A 187 -9.81 44.32 -2.09
N ARG A 188 -8.84 43.65 -2.71
CA ARG A 188 -7.51 44.22 -2.98
C ARG A 188 -7.44 45.22 -4.14
N ASP A 189 -8.51 45.39 -4.92
CA ASP A 189 -8.47 46.26 -6.09
C ASP A 189 -8.55 47.74 -5.71
N GLU A 190 -7.51 48.45 -6.15
CA GLU A 190 -7.13 49.77 -5.66
C GLU A 190 -8.05 50.88 -6.19
N GLY A 191 -8.65 51.65 -5.29
CA GLY A 191 -9.27 52.95 -5.64
C GLY A 191 -10.54 53.30 -4.86
N ILE A 192 -11.45 52.33 -4.65
CA ILE A 192 -12.82 52.61 -4.16
C ILE A 192 -12.95 52.48 -2.64
N THR A 193 -12.08 51.72 -1.98
CA THR A 193 -12.20 51.28 -0.57
C THR A 193 -11.94 52.35 0.50
N ARG A 194 -11.92 53.65 0.15
CA ARG A 194 -11.80 54.78 1.11
C ARG A 194 -13.07 55.07 1.92
N GLN A 195 -14.21 54.46 1.60
CA GLN A 195 -15.51 54.97 2.07
C GLN A 195 -15.86 54.69 3.54
N ARG A 196 -15.29 53.66 4.20
CA ARG A 196 -15.66 53.31 5.60
C ARG A 196 -14.44 52.91 6.46
N PRO A 197 -13.62 53.88 6.95
CA PRO A 197 -12.41 53.58 7.72
C PRO A 197 -12.67 52.84 9.05
N TRP A 198 -13.88 52.96 9.61
CA TRP A 198 -14.26 52.25 10.83
C TRP A 198 -14.35 50.73 10.61
N VAL A 199 -14.72 50.26 9.42
CA VAL A 199 -14.81 48.82 9.08
C VAL A 199 -13.41 48.20 9.05
N GLN A 200 -12.45 48.90 8.42
CA GLN A 200 -11.05 48.48 8.39
C GLN A 200 -10.47 48.35 9.81
N ARG A 201 -10.77 49.32 10.69
CA ARG A 201 -10.43 49.23 12.12
C ARG A 201 -11.12 48.03 12.78
N ALA A 202 -12.42 47.85 12.61
CA ALA A 202 -13.18 46.78 13.24
C ALA A 202 -12.66 45.38 12.86
N VAL A 203 -12.35 45.15 11.58
CA VAL A 203 -11.76 43.88 11.11
C VAL A 203 -10.35 43.70 11.66
N ARG A 204 -9.49 44.73 11.61
CA ARG A 204 -8.14 44.65 12.16
C ARG A 204 -8.17 44.33 13.66
N ASP A 205 -8.99 45.04 14.42
CA ASP A 205 -9.13 44.87 15.86
C ASP A 205 -9.68 43.47 16.19
N ARG A 206 -10.69 42.99 15.42
CA ARG A 206 -11.21 41.61 15.55
C ARG A 206 -10.14 40.55 15.28
N PHE A 207 -9.31 40.71 14.25
CA PHE A 207 -8.24 39.76 13.90
C PHE A 207 -7.08 39.79 14.92
N ALA A 208 -6.80 40.94 15.50
CA ALA A 208 -5.81 41.13 16.55
C ALA A 208 -6.32 40.74 17.96
N GLY A 209 -7.61 40.46 18.13
CA GLY A 209 -8.22 40.19 19.44
C GLY A 209 -8.32 41.42 20.35
N THR A 210 -8.28 42.63 19.78
CA THR A 210 -8.32 43.91 20.53
C THR A 210 -9.69 44.58 20.45
N ASN A 211 -9.98 45.49 21.38
CA ASN A 211 -11.22 46.27 21.45
C ASN A 211 -12.53 45.45 21.41
N THR A 212 -12.47 44.18 21.82
CA THR A 212 -13.60 43.23 21.74
C THR A 212 -14.83 43.71 22.49
N GLU A 213 -14.67 44.31 23.66
CA GLU A 213 -15.77 44.92 24.46
C GLU A 213 -16.43 46.12 23.79
N GLN A 214 -15.70 46.89 22.98
CA GLN A 214 -16.24 48.03 22.24
C GLN A 214 -17.13 47.55 21.10
N TRP A 215 -16.66 46.58 20.32
CA TRP A 215 -17.42 45.97 19.23
C TRP A 215 -18.59 45.11 19.76
N GLY A 216 -18.41 44.44 20.91
CA GLY A 216 -19.46 43.69 21.61
C GLY A 216 -20.67 44.56 21.99
N ARG A 217 -20.44 45.74 22.57
CA ARG A 217 -21.52 46.70 22.89
C ARG A 217 -22.29 47.17 21.65
N LEU A 218 -21.63 47.33 20.50
CA LEU A 218 -22.35 47.62 19.25
C LEU A 218 -23.20 46.42 18.81
N LEU A 219 -22.65 45.20 18.89
CA LEU A 219 -23.37 43.96 18.54
C LEU A 219 -24.61 43.75 19.43
N GLU A 220 -24.56 44.07 20.72
CA GLU A 220 -25.72 44.03 21.63
C GLU A 220 -26.87 44.94 21.15
N THR A 221 -26.54 46.10 20.56
CA THR A 221 -27.54 47.07 20.07
C THR A 221 -27.93 46.92 18.59
N ARG A 222 -27.38 45.93 17.88
CA ARG A 222 -27.40 45.90 16.39
C ARG A 222 -28.78 45.73 15.74
N SER A 223 -29.72 45.09 16.42
CA SER A 223 -31.12 44.93 15.96
C SER A 223 -31.98 46.17 16.19
N GLU A 224 -31.52 47.09 17.02
CA GLU A 224 -32.34 48.18 17.53
C GLU A 224 -32.64 49.29 16.49
N PRO A 225 -31.71 49.63 15.56
CA PRO A 225 -32.04 50.51 14.44
C PRO A 225 -33.19 50.00 13.57
N GLU A 226 -33.23 48.71 13.25
CA GLU A 226 -34.30 48.10 12.45
C GLU A 226 -35.63 48.11 13.22
N ARG A 227 -35.62 47.72 14.52
CA ARG A 227 -36.82 47.79 15.38
C ARG A 227 -37.42 49.21 15.44
N LEU A 228 -36.57 50.24 15.54
CA LEU A 228 -37.01 51.63 15.55
C LEU A 228 -37.51 52.11 14.18
N LEU A 229 -36.91 51.65 13.07
CA LEU A 229 -37.43 51.91 11.72
C LEU A 229 -38.82 51.29 11.51
N ASP A 230 -39.04 50.07 12.00
CA ASP A 230 -40.35 49.41 11.89
C ASP A 230 -41.43 50.13 12.72
N LEU A 231 -41.06 50.73 13.86
CA LEU A 231 -41.95 51.62 14.60
C LEU A 231 -42.29 52.92 13.84
N LEU A 232 -41.32 53.50 13.11
CA LEU A 232 -41.57 54.68 12.26
C LEU A 232 -42.36 54.36 10.97
N ARG A 233 -42.30 53.11 10.50
CA ARG A 233 -42.95 52.64 9.26
C ARG A 233 -44.31 51.98 9.48
N ASN A 234 -44.77 51.87 10.72
CA ASN A 234 -45.97 51.11 11.06
C ASN A 234 -47.21 51.70 10.35
N PRO A 235 -47.85 50.98 9.40
CA PRO A 235 -48.97 51.52 8.64
C PRO A 235 -50.23 51.76 9.48
N ALA A 236 -50.31 51.24 10.71
CA ALA A 236 -51.38 51.57 11.64
C ALA A 236 -51.24 52.99 12.24
N ASP A 237 -50.07 53.61 12.12
CA ASP A 237 -49.74 54.98 12.55
C ASP A 237 -49.20 55.80 11.35
N GLU A 238 -49.83 55.70 10.17
CA GLU A 238 -49.48 56.45 8.93
C GLU A 238 -49.60 58.00 9.03
N ARG A 239 -49.76 58.53 10.24
CA ARG A 239 -49.91 59.97 10.52
C ARG A 239 -48.56 60.67 10.40
N VAL A 240 -48.53 61.77 9.64
CA VAL A 240 -47.33 62.59 9.46
C VAL A 240 -47.16 63.49 10.68
N VAL A 241 -46.17 63.17 11.52
CA VAL A 241 -45.78 63.99 12.69
C VAL A 241 -44.73 65.01 12.25
N GLU A 242 -45.11 66.29 12.24
CA GLU A 242 -44.24 67.42 11.90
C GLU A 242 -43.86 68.21 13.16
N PHE A 243 -42.57 68.46 13.35
CA PHE A 243 -42.05 69.34 14.40
C PHE A 243 -41.76 70.73 13.83
N ASP A 244 -42.05 71.80 14.58
CA ASP A 244 -41.70 73.18 14.22
C ASP A 244 -40.20 73.37 13.94
N ARG A 245 -39.38 72.54 14.60
CA ARG A 245 -37.92 72.46 14.49
C ARG A 245 -37.50 70.99 14.60
N PRO A 246 -36.50 70.55 13.82
CA PRO A 246 -35.97 69.20 13.99
C PRO A 246 -35.45 68.99 15.41
N LEU A 247 -35.79 67.84 15.98
CA LEU A 247 -35.15 67.36 17.20
C LEU A 247 -33.68 67.07 16.87
N THR A 248 -32.78 67.66 17.66
CA THR A 248 -31.34 67.45 17.53
C THR A 248 -30.76 67.04 18.87
N VAL A 249 -29.50 66.59 18.90
CA VAL A 249 -28.79 66.24 20.14
C VAL A 249 -28.83 67.38 21.18
N ARG A 250 -28.84 68.66 20.74
CA ARG A 250 -28.97 69.84 21.62
C ARG A 250 -30.36 69.96 22.27
N HIS A 251 -31.38 69.36 21.67
CA HIS A 251 -32.78 69.41 22.12
C HIS A 251 -33.22 68.16 22.92
N ILE A 252 -32.36 67.16 23.13
CA ILE A 252 -32.70 65.93 23.90
C ILE A 252 -33.30 66.24 25.28
N GLY A 253 -32.80 67.26 25.98
CA GLY A 253 -33.36 67.67 27.27
C GLY A 253 -34.81 68.17 27.17
N ILE A 254 -35.15 68.87 26.08
CA ILE A 254 -36.51 69.34 25.79
C ILE A 254 -37.38 68.15 25.37
N ALA A 255 -36.88 67.29 24.47
CA ALA A 255 -37.59 66.09 24.01
C ALA A 255 -37.97 65.15 25.17
N ARG A 256 -37.05 64.90 26.12
CA ARG A 256 -37.34 64.12 27.34
C ARG A 256 -38.39 64.76 28.23
N ARG A 257 -38.38 66.10 28.34
CA ARG A 257 -39.43 66.83 29.04
C ARG A 257 -40.78 66.69 28.33
N TRP A 258 -40.82 66.87 27.01
CA TRP A 258 -42.02 66.67 26.20
C TRP A 258 -42.58 65.26 26.34
N LEU A 259 -41.73 64.23 26.32
CA LEU A 259 -42.15 62.84 26.52
C LEU A 259 -42.83 62.63 27.87
N ARG A 260 -42.24 63.14 28.96
CA ARG A 260 -42.83 63.06 30.31
C ARG A 260 -44.13 63.86 30.44
N ASP A 261 -44.09 65.14 30.08
CA ASP A 261 -45.20 66.07 30.28
C ASP A 261 -46.39 65.69 29.36
N GLY A 262 -46.11 65.25 28.13
CA GLY A 262 -47.08 64.71 27.18
C GLY A 262 -47.61 63.32 27.54
N SER A 263 -46.81 62.43 28.16
CA SER A 263 -47.34 61.15 28.69
C SER A 263 -48.39 61.37 29.76
N ALA A 264 -48.19 62.35 30.65
CA ALA A 264 -49.19 62.73 31.66
C ALA A 264 -50.48 63.27 31.02
N LEU A 265 -50.37 64.03 29.92
CA LEU A 265 -51.53 64.46 29.13
C LEU A 265 -52.23 63.26 28.45
N LEU A 266 -51.49 62.31 27.88
CA LEU A 266 -52.05 61.11 27.25
C LEU A 266 -52.83 60.25 28.25
N THR A 267 -52.33 60.08 29.48
CA THR A 267 -53.06 59.42 30.56
C THR A 267 -54.37 60.16 30.89
N TYR A 268 -54.35 61.49 30.95
CA TYR A 268 -55.55 62.31 31.17
C TYR A 268 -56.57 62.16 30.04
N LEU A 269 -56.14 62.17 28.76
CA LEU A 269 -57.04 61.99 27.61
C LEU A 269 -57.64 60.57 27.58
N ARG A 270 -56.84 59.54 27.86
CA ARG A 270 -57.32 58.14 27.97
C ARG A 270 -58.31 57.92 29.13
N ALA A 271 -58.28 58.76 30.16
CA ALA A 271 -59.25 58.76 31.25
C ALA A 271 -60.56 59.51 30.92
N GLY A 272 -60.81 59.86 29.65
CA GLY A 272 -61.99 60.63 29.21
C GLY A 272 -61.83 62.14 29.36
N GLY A 273 -60.62 62.63 29.66
CA GLY A 273 -60.29 64.05 29.60
C GLY A 273 -60.26 64.57 28.16
N SER A 274 -60.43 65.89 27.99
CA SER A 274 -60.33 66.55 26.69
C SER A 274 -59.47 67.80 26.78
N CYS A 275 -58.76 68.12 25.69
CA CYS A 275 -58.04 69.38 25.56
C CYS A 275 -59.04 70.54 25.46
N ARG A 276 -58.87 71.58 26.29
CA ARG A 276 -59.77 72.75 26.34
C ARG A 276 -59.03 74.02 25.94
N ARG A 277 -59.67 74.87 25.14
CA ARG A 277 -59.13 76.19 24.76
C ARG A 277 -59.31 77.22 25.89
N TRP A 278 -60.46 77.18 26.56
CA TRP A 278 -60.74 78.00 27.75
C TRP A 278 -60.62 77.12 28.98
N MET A 279 -59.80 77.54 29.96
CA MET A 279 -59.43 76.75 31.15
C MET A 279 -58.79 75.38 30.84
N PRO A 280 -57.56 75.35 30.25
CA PRO A 280 -56.83 74.09 30.05
C PRO A 280 -56.49 73.40 31.37
N SER A 281 -56.50 72.06 31.35
CA SER A 281 -56.15 71.23 32.51
C SER A 281 -54.68 71.39 32.90
N ARG A 282 -54.28 70.97 34.11
CA ARG A 282 -52.86 71.02 34.52
C ARG A 282 -51.95 70.21 33.58
N PRO A 283 -52.24 68.94 33.23
CA PRO A 283 -51.46 68.21 32.22
C PRO A 283 -51.36 68.93 30.87
N GLN A 284 -52.45 69.56 30.42
CA GLN A 284 -52.46 70.32 29.15
C GLN A 284 -51.62 71.61 29.22
N LYS A 285 -51.56 72.27 30.38
CA LYS A 285 -50.66 73.42 30.62
C LYS A 285 -49.19 72.99 30.66
N ASP A 286 -48.90 71.90 31.36
CA ASP A 286 -47.55 71.38 31.52
C ASP A 286 -46.99 70.90 30.16
N ALA A 287 -47.82 70.23 29.36
CA ALA A 287 -47.52 69.80 27.98
C ALA A 287 -47.65 70.90 26.91
N ARG A 288 -47.95 72.16 27.27
CA ARG A 288 -48.26 73.21 26.28
C ARG A 288 -47.16 73.43 25.23
N GLN A 289 -45.90 73.37 25.66
CA GLN A 289 -44.74 73.51 24.77
C GLN A 289 -44.64 72.40 23.71
N LEU A 290 -45.15 71.20 24.00
CA LEU A 290 -45.23 70.11 23.03
C LEU A 290 -46.37 70.35 22.03
N LEU A 291 -47.55 70.72 22.52
CA LEU A 291 -48.74 70.98 21.69
C LEU A 291 -48.59 72.18 20.75
N ASP A 292 -47.77 73.18 21.12
CA ASP A 292 -47.45 74.32 20.27
C ASP A 292 -46.35 74.04 19.24
N ALA A 293 -45.56 72.99 19.42
CA ALA A 293 -44.38 72.67 18.61
C ALA A 293 -44.59 71.49 17.63
N VAL A 294 -45.74 70.80 17.70
CA VAL A 294 -45.98 69.58 16.92
C VAL A 294 -47.36 69.58 16.26
N LEU A 295 -47.36 69.26 14.97
CA LEU A 295 -48.55 69.00 14.17
C LEU A 295 -48.59 67.52 13.76
N VAL A 296 -49.79 67.00 13.60
CA VAL A 296 -50.09 65.64 13.13
C VAL A 296 -51.07 65.79 11.98
N ASP A 297 -50.66 65.43 10.77
CA ASP A 297 -51.46 65.63 9.54
C ASP A 297 -51.91 67.10 9.37
N GLY A 298 -51.03 68.04 9.77
CA GLY A 298 -51.29 69.48 9.77
C GLY A 298 -52.23 69.97 10.89
N GLN A 299 -52.69 69.11 11.81
CA GLN A 299 -53.56 69.45 12.93
C GLN A 299 -52.84 69.39 14.29
N PRO A 300 -53.30 70.11 15.33
CA PRO A 300 -52.74 69.97 16.68
C PRO A 300 -52.92 68.56 17.25
N ALA A 301 -51.93 68.07 18.01
CA ALA A 301 -51.98 66.75 18.66
C ALA A 301 -52.88 66.71 19.92
N ASP A 302 -54.16 67.08 19.79
CA ASP A 302 -55.07 67.29 20.94
C ASP A 302 -55.91 66.07 21.34
N ALA A 303 -55.97 65.03 20.49
CA ALA A 303 -56.59 63.74 20.74
C ALA A 303 -55.60 62.69 21.27
N ALA A 304 -56.10 61.64 21.94
CA ALA A 304 -55.27 60.61 22.55
C ALA A 304 -54.41 59.84 21.52
N ASP A 305 -54.95 59.53 20.34
CA ASP A 305 -54.24 58.74 19.33
C ASP A 305 -53.17 59.57 18.60
N THR A 306 -53.49 60.82 18.24
CA THR A 306 -52.52 61.76 17.65
C THR A 306 -51.38 62.05 18.62
N LEU A 307 -51.69 62.29 19.91
CA LEU A 307 -50.67 62.49 20.94
C LEU A 307 -49.82 61.23 21.17
N ASN A 308 -50.42 60.04 21.12
CA ASN A 308 -49.68 58.78 21.23
C ASN A 308 -48.69 58.58 20.07
N ALA A 309 -49.07 58.93 18.83
CA ALA A 309 -48.17 58.92 17.67
C ALA A 309 -47.00 59.91 17.86
N VAL A 310 -47.28 61.13 18.34
CA VAL A 310 -46.24 62.13 18.65
C VAL A 310 -45.25 61.62 19.70
N LEU A 311 -45.74 61.02 20.80
CA LEU A 311 -44.86 60.50 21.85
C LEU A 311 -43.99 59.34 21.35
N ARG A 312 -44.53 58.46 20.51
CA ARG A 312 -43.76 57.39 19.84
C ARG A 312 -42.67 57.93 18.93
N ARG A 313 -42.95 58.98 18.14
CA ARG A 313 -41.92 59.65 17.33
C ARG A 313 -40.83 60.27 18.20
N ILE A 314 -41.20 61.00 19.26
CA ILE A 314 -40.24 61.60 20.21
C ILE A 314 -39.37 60.56 20.91
N GLU A 315 -39.94 59.45 21.36
CA GLU A 315 -39.20 58.34 21.97
C GLU A 315 -38.20 57.73 20.97
N THR A 316 -38.64 57.51 19.73
CA THR A 316 -37.79 56.99 18.64
C THR A 316 -36.64 57.94 18.30
N GLU A 317 -36.88 59.25 18.26
CA GLU A 317 -35.86 60.29 18.06
C GLU A 317 -34.80 60.26 19.19
N ILE A 318 -35.23 60.15 20.45
CA ILE A 318 -34.33 60.09 21.61
C ILE A 318 -33.44 58.84 21.55
N GLU A 319 -34.01 57.67 21.25
CA GLU A 319 -33.25 56.42 21.15
C GLU A 319 -32.37 56.37 19.90
N ALA A 320 -32.80 56.94 18.76
CA ALA A 320 -31.96 57.09 17.57
C ALA A 320 -30.69 57.91 17.87
N MET A 321 -30.84 59.05 18.56
CA MET A 321 -29.69 59.87 18.97
C MET A 321 -28.80 59.18 20.01
N ARG A 322 -29.38 58.38 20.90
CA ARG A 322 -28.64 57.56 21.86
C ARG A 322 -27.80 56.50 21.15
N LEU A 323 -28.38 55.78 20.19
CA LEU A 323 -27.67 54.79 19.37
C LEU A 323 -26.56 55.47 18.55
N ALA A 324 -26.85 56.58 17.87
CA ALA A 324 -25.86 57.35 17.13
C ALA A 324 -24.67 57.77 18.02
N LYS A 325 -24.92 58.16 19.28
CA LYS A 325 -23.86 58.45 20.26
C LYS A 325 -23.02 57.21 20.59
N VAL A 326 -23.63 56.06 20.85
CA VAL A 326 -22.91 54.79 21.14
C VAL A 326 -22.02 54.37 19.97
N TRP A 327 -22.52 54.48 18.73
CA TRP A 327 -21.76 54.20 17.52
C TRP A 327 -20.64 55.24 17.28
N SER A 328 -20.89 56.52 17.58
CA SER A 328 -19.88 57.59 17.51
C SER A 328 -18.78 57.45 18.57
N GLU A 329 -19.10 57.00 19.78
CA GLU A 329 -18.12 56.64 20.82
C GLU A 329 -17.22 55.47 20.37
N ALA A 330 -17.75 54.53 19.60
CA ALA A 330 -16.97 53.49 18.94
C ALA A 330 -16.18 54.00 17.70
N GLY A 331 -16.22 55.31 17.43
CA GLY A 331 -15.53 55.98 16.34
C GLY A 331 -16.12 55.69 14.96
N VAL A 332 -17.41 55.34 14.87
CA VAL A 332 -18.16 55.27 13.61
C VAL A 332 -18.73 56.65 13.33
N ALA A 333 -18.45 57.19 12.14
CA ALA A 333 -19.13 58.40 11.69
C ALA A 333 -20.60 58.06 11.42
N VAL A 334 -21.51 58.81 12.03
CA VAL A 334 -22.96 58.71 11.85
C VAL A 334 -23.48 60.11 11.57
N SER A 335 -24.41 60.24 10.63
CA SER A 335 -25.06 61.50 10.30
C SER A 335 -25.76 62.13 11.50
N THR A 336 -25.92 63.46 11.48
CA THR A 336 -26.76 64.21 12.42
C THR A 336 -28.04 64.72 11.76
N ALA A 337 -28.53 63.99 10.77
CA ALA A 337 -29.79 64.25 10.06
C ALA A 337 -31.02 63.77 10.87
N ASP A 338 -32.18 63.73 10.21
CA ASP A 338 -33.43 63.17 10.76
C ASP A 338 -33.23 61.73 11.30
N ALA A 339 -33.94 61.37 12.37
CA ALA A 339 -33.84 60.04 12.97
C ALA A 339 -34.08 58.90 11.97
N ALA A 340 -34.96 59.04 10.99
CA ALA A 340 -35.15 57.99 9.98
C ALA A 340 -33.88 57.76 9.13
N VAL A 341 -33.17 58.82 8.76
CA VAL A 341 -31.90 58.74 8.01
C VAL A 341 -30.80 58.14 8.89
N VAL A 342 -30.71 58.59 10.15
CA VAL A 342 -29.75 58.08 11.14
C VAL A 342 -29.97 56.59 11.40
N LEU A 343 -31.22 56.15 11.57
CA LEU A 343 -31.54 54.75 11.83
C LEU A 343 -31.29 53.85 10.60
N VAL A 344 -31.51 54.33 9.37
CA VAL A 344 -31.12 53.60 8.15
C VAL A 344 -29.60 53.43 8.07
N GLU A 345 -28.83 54.50 8.32
CA GLU A 345 -27.37 54.44 8.34
C GLU A 345 -26.85 53.49 9.43
N LEU A 346 -27.45 53.52 10.62
CA LEU A 346 -27.12 52.61 11.72
C LEU A 346 -27.50 51.15 11.41
N ALA A 347 -28.61 50.89 10.72
CA ALA A 347 -28.99 49.54 10.28
C ALA A 347 -28.00 48.99 9.22
N ASP A 348 -27.58 49.81 8.26
CA ASP A 348 -26.55 49.42 7.29
C ASP A 348 -25.19 49.18 7.95
N ASN A 349 -24.81 50.01 8.94
CA ASN A 349 -23.58 49.80 9.70
C ASN A 349 -23.67 48.56 10.62
N ALA A 350 -24.84 48.24 11.19
CA ALA A 350 -25.09 47.00 11.94
C ALA A 350 -24.89 45.76 11.06
N ARG A 351 -25.47 45.75 9.84
CA ARG A 351 -25.28 44.67 8.87
C ARG A 351 -23.81 44.49 8.48
N LEU A 352 -23.05 45.57 8.32
CA LEU A 352 -21.60 45.47 8.10
C LEU A 352 -20.86 44.90 9.31
N LEU A 353 -21.26 45.26 10.53
CA LEU A 353 -20.67 44.70 11.76
C LEU A 353 -20.94 43.20 11.92
N ASP A 354 -22.07 42.69 11.44
CA ASP A 354 -22.31 41.24 11.34
C ASP A 354 -21.32 40.58 10.36
N TRP A 355 -21.01 41.20 9.20
CA TRP A 355 -19.98 40.69 8.27
C TRP A 355 -18.56 40.73 8.87
N VAL A 356 -18.20 41.77 9.62
CA VAL A 356 -16.94 41.83 10.38
C VAL A 356 -16.86 40.68 11.40
N THR A 357 -17.97 40.41 12.10
CA THR A 357 -18.06 39.34 13.08
C THR A 357 -17.95 37.96 12.40
N TYR A 358 -18.61 37.78 11.26
CA TYR A 358 -18.52 36.57 10.45
C TYR A 358 -17.10 36.31 9.92
N LEU A 359 -16.40 37.34 9.43
CA LEU A 359 -14.98 37.23 9.06
C LEU A 359 -14.12 36.79 10.26
N GLY A 360 -14.38 37.32 11.45
CA GLY A 360 -13.74 36.90 12.68
C GLY A 360 -13.98 35.42 13.00
N GLN A 361 -15.24 34.96 12.92
CA GLN A 361 -15.61 33.56 13.13
C GLN A 361 -14.93 32.62 12.11
N LEU A 362 -14.86 33.01 10.83
CA LEU A 362 -14.15 32.24 9.81
C LEU A 362 -12.64 32.17 10.10
N ARG A 363 -12.01 33.26 10.53
CA ARG A 363 -10.60 33.28 10.96
C ARG A 363 -10.37 32.36 12.16
N ASP A 364 -11.26 32.38 13.15
CA ASP A 364 -11.13 31.55 14.36
C ASP A 364 -11.36 30.06 14.05
N TRP A 365 -12.29 29.73 13.15
CA TRP A 365 -12.48 28.36 12.65
C TRP A 365 -11.24 27.84 11.93
N VAL A 366 -10.64 28.65 11.04
CA VAL A 366 -9.41 28.26 10.34
C VAL A 366 -8.25 28.10 11.33
N ALA A 367 -8.12 28.98 12.33
CA ALA A 367 -7.14 28.84 13.38
C ALA A 367 -7.30 27.53 14.18
N GLY A 368 -8.54 27.16 14.53
CA GLY A 368 -8.83 25.89 15.18
C GLY A 368 -8.46 24.68 14.31
N ALA A 369 -8.88 24.67 13.04
CA ALA A 369 -8.62 23.56 12.11
C ALA A 369 -7.11 23.30 11.87
N LEU A 370 -6.30 24.37 11.86
CA LEU A 370 -4.84 24.32 11.80
C LEU A 370 -4.22 23.86 13.13
N GLY A 371 -4.64 24.45 14.25
CA GLY A 371 -4.13 24.12 15.59
C GLY A 371 -4.39 22.67 16.01
N GLU A 372 -5.55 22.11 15.68
CA GLU A 372 -5.86 20.68 15.82
C GLU A 372 -4.85 19.76 15.10
N SER A 373 -4.17 20.30 14.09
CA SER A 373 -3.21 19.57 13.25
C SER A 373 -1.75 19.92 13.61
N GLY A 374 -1.53 20.67 14.70
CA GLY A 374 -0.21 21.11 15.14
C GLY A 374 0.39 22.31 14.38
N ILE A 375 -0.38 22.96 13.51
CA ILE A 375 0.08 24.08 12.68
C ILE A 375 -0.33 25.40 13.36
N ASP A 376 0.64 26.16 13.87
CA ASP A 376 0.42 27.48 14.49
C ASP A 376 0.88 28.61 13.56
N ILE A 377 -0.03 29.08 12.70
CA ILE A 377 0.21 30.21 11.81
C ILE A 377 -0.51 31.45 12.38
N PRO A 378 0.21 32.52 12.78
CA PRO A 378 -0.40 33.70 13.37
C PRO A 378 -1.24 34.48 12.36
N MET A 379 -2.55 34.28 12.41
CA MET A 379 -3.54 35.00 11.57
C MET A 379 -4.08 36.24 12.29
N THR A 380 -3.18 37.17 12.66
CA THR A 380 -3.52 38.42 13.35
C THR A 380 -3.89 39.57 12.40
N THR A 381 -3.77 39.35 11.09
CA THR A 381 -4.11 40.34 10.04
C THR A 381 -4.90 39.71 8.89
N VAL A 382 -5.68 40.52 8.18
CA VAL A 382 -6.42 40.07 6.98
C VAL A 382 -5.48 39.51 5.92
N ASP A 383 -4.30 40.11 5.71
CA ASP A 383 -3.31 39.59 4.77
C ASP A 383 -2.81 38.20 5.18
N SER A 384 -2.41 38.00 6.44
CA SER A 384 -1.94 36.69 6.93
C SER A 384 -2.98 35.58 6.72
N PHE A 385 -4.26 35.87 6.98
CA PHE A 385 -5.39 34.95 6.77
C PHE A 385 -5.66 34.67 5.28
N VAL A 386 -5.70 35.71 4.45
CA VAL A 386 -5.86 35.57 2.98
C VAL A 386 -4.68 34.81 2.37
N ARG A 387 -3.46 35.01 2.88
CA ARG A 387 -2.24 34.31 2.45
C ARG A 387 -2.32 32.81 2.74
N VAL A 388 -2.80 32.42 3.94
CA VAL A 388 -3.09 31.02 4.30
C VAL A 388 -4.10 30.41 3.32
N LEU A 389 -5.28 31.02 3.15
CA LEU A 389 -6.32 30.45 2.29
C LEU A 389 -5.91 30.38 0.82
N ARG A 390 -5.12 31.35 0.31
CA ARG A 390 -4.57 31.30 -1.06
C ARG A 390 -3.48 30.24 -1.24
N ALA A 391 -2.84 29.78 -0.17
CA ALA A 391 -1.87 28.68 -0.23
C ALA A 391 -2.53 27.28 -0.22
N VAL A 392 -3.77 27.15 0.28
CA VAL A 392 -4.50 25.86 0.36
C VAL A 392 -4.58 25.11 -0.98
N PRO A 393 -4.89 25.74 -2.14
CA PRO A 393 -4.89 25.03 -3.42
C PRO A 393 -3.50 24.55 -3.86
N ALA A 394 -2.42 25.22 -3.43
CA ALA A 394 -1.06 24.77 -3.68
C ALA A 394 -0.68 23.59 -2.78
N ALA A 395 -1.04 23.65 -1.50
CA ALA A 395 -0.88 22.56 -0.53
C ALA A 395 -1.62 21.28 -0.96
N GLY A 396 -2.86 21.42 -1.46
CA GLY A 396 -3.63 20.29 -2.02
C GLY A 396 -2.93 19.64 -3.23
N ARG A 397 -2.32 20.43 -4.12
CA ARG A 397 -1.52 19.91 -5.24
C ARG A 397 -0.23 19.22 -4.77
N LEU A 398 0.43 19.75 -3.73
CA LEU A 398 1.62 19.15 -3.15
C LEU A 398 1.31 17.80 -2.50
N ARG A 399 0.28 17.74 -1.64
CA ARG A 399 -0.13 16.49 -0.99
C ARG A 399 -0.55 15.41 -1.99
N GLU A 400 -1.28 15.79 -3.04
CA GLU A 400 -1.66 14.87 -4.13
C GLU A 400 -0.43 14.39 -4.94
N ARG A 401 0.59 15.23 -5.09
CA ARG A 401 1.89 14.84 -5.68
C ARG A 401 2.62 13.83 -4.78
N GLU A 402 2.67 14.08 -3.48
CA GLU A 402 3.29 13.19 -2.49
C GLU A 402 2.59 11.83 -2.43
N ARG A 403 1.25 11.80 -2.49
CA ARG A 403 0.47 10.57 -2.59
C ARG A 403 0.85 9.76 -3.82
N ARG A 404 0.91 10.38 -5.00
CA ARG A 404 1.35 9.72 -6.25
C ARG A 404 2.81 9.24 -6.16
N HIS A 405 3.68 9.99 -5.49
CA HIS A 405 5.06 9.57 -5.21
C HIS A 405 5.14 8.33 -4.32
N ALA A 406 4.33 8.25 -3.26
CA ALA A 406 4.24 7.05 -2.42
C ALA A 406 3.69 5.86 -3.21
N GLU A 407 2.62 6.04 -3.98
CA GLU A 407 2.00 5.00 -4.81
C GLU A 407 2.96 4.44 -5.88
N THR A 408 3.72 5.33 -6.54
CA THR A 408 4.76 4.94 -7.51
C THR A 408 5.96 4.27 -6.86
N ALA A 409 6.38 4.72 -5.67
CA ALA A 409 7.42 4.05 -4.89
C ALA A 409 6.99 2.64 -4.46
N ASP A 410 5.76 2.46 -4.00
CA ASP A 410 5.18 1.16 -3.62
C ASP A 410 4.94 0.25 -4.82
N ARG A 411 4.56 0.78 -5.99
CA ARG A 411 4.51 -0.01 -7.23
C ARG A 411 5.92 -0.46 -7.62
N ALA A 412 6.93 0.42 -7.57
CA ALA A 412 8.31 0.05 -7.83
C ALA A 412 8.88 -0.95 -6.80
N LYS A 413 8.45 -0.90 -5.54
CA LYS A 413 8.80 -1.90 -4.51
C LYS A 413 8.21 -3.28 -4.84
N ARG A 414 6.94 -3.34 -5.25
CA ARG A 414 6.26 -4.58 -5.67
C ARG A 414 6.90 -5.19 -6.92
N LEU A 415 7.12 -4.40 -7.97
CA LEU A 415 7.86 -4.81 -9.17
C LEU A 415 9.30 -5.30 -8.85
N ARG A 416 9.96 -4.64 -7.88
CA ARG A 416 11.15 -5.09 -7.12
C ARG A 416 11.11 -6.59 -6.77
N ALA A 417 10.10 -6.93 -5.97
CA ALA A 417 9.92 -8.26 -5.41
C ALA A 417 9.47 -9.29 -6.47
N GLU A 418 8.57 -8.89 -7.38
CA GLU A 418 8.14 -9.71 -8.53
C GLU A 418 9.33 -10.12 -9.41
N LEU A 419 10.20 -9.16 -9.76
CA LEU A 419 11.41 -9.43 -10.55
C LEU A 419 12.38 -10.38 -9.82
N ALA A 420 12.62 -10.19 -8.52
CA ALA A 420 13.51 -11.05 -7.73
C ALA A 420 12.96 -12.49 -7.60
N ALA A 421 11.63 -12.64 -7.44
CA ALA A 421 10.97 -13.95 -7.41
C ALA A 421 11.07 -14.67 -8.78
N ASN A 422 10.90 -13.92 -9.88
CA ASN A 422 11.05 -14.45 -11.23
C ASN A 422 12.51 -14.79 -11.59
N GLU A 423 13.49 -14.01 -11.14
CA GLU A 423 14.92 -14.35 -11.28
C GLU A 423 15.29 -15.62 -10.51
N THR A 424 14.74 -15.81 -9.31
CA THR A 424 14.90 -17.03 -8.51
C THR A 424 14.29 -18.24 -9.23
N SER A 425 13.07 -18.08 -9.76
CA SER A 425 12.39 -19.11 -10.55
C SER A 425 13.13 -19.44 -11.85
N LEU A 426 13.69 -18.43 -12.53
CA LEU A 426 14.49 -18.61 -13.74
C LEU A 426 15.80 -19.36 -13.43
N ARG A 427 16.41 -19.12 -12.27
CA ARG A 427 17.61 -19.84 -11.81
C ARG A 427 17.32 -21.33 -11.56
N ASP A 428 16.19 -21.67 -10.95
CA ASP A 428 15.74 -23.06 -10.78
C ASP A 428 15.51 -23.73 -12.15
N VAL A 429 14.75 -23.11 -13.05
CA VAL A 429 14.50 -23.65 -14.40
C VAL A 429 15.80 -23.83 -15.19
N LEU A 430 16.73 -22.88 -15.12
CA LEU A 430 18.05 -23.01 -15.77
C LEU A 430 18.89 -24.13 -15.15
N GLY A 431 18.84 -24.33 -13.83
CA GLY A 431 19.48 -25.45 -13.15
C GLY A 431 18.95 -26.80 -13.62
N ARG A 432 17.62 -26.95 -13.70
CA ARG A 432 16.97 -28.17 -14.21
C ARG A 432 17.30 -28.44 -15.69
N LEU A 433 17.29 -27.40 -16.53
CA LEU A 433 17.71 -27.52 -17.93
C LEU A 433 19.18 -27.95 -18.05
N ALA A 434 20.09 -27.42 -17.23
CA ALA A 434 21.50 -27.82 -17.25
C ALA A 434 21.67 -29.32 -16.89
N VAL A 435 20.91 -29.83 -15.93
CA VAL A 435 20.89 -31.27 -15.59
C VAL A 435 20.37 -32.11 -16.77
N LEU A 436 19.29 -31.68 -17.43
CA LEU A 436 18.76 -32.36 -18.61
C LEU A 436 19.74 -32.35 -19.79
N GLU A 437 20.44 -31.24 -20.04
CA GLU A 437 21.44 -31.13 -21.11
C GLU A 437 22.73 -31.91 -20.80
N ALA A 438 23.13 -32.00 -19.53
CA ALA A 438 24.21 -32.89 -19.11
C ALA A 438 23.84 -34.36 -19.32
N ARG A 439 22.57 -34.74 -19.08
CA ARG A 439 22.06 -36.10 -19.32
C ARG A 439 21.98 -36.42 -20.82
N ASP A 440 21.51 -35.49 -21.64
CA ASP A 440 21.45 -35.59 -23.12
C ASP A 440 22.85 -35.73 -23.77
N ARG A 441 23.90 -35.19 -23.11
CA ARG A 441 25.30 -35.34 -23.52
C ARG A 441 26.01 -36.55 -22.91
N SER A 442 25.46 -37.14 -21.86
CA SER A 442 26.05 -38.33 -21.24
C SER A 442 25.93 -39.51 -22.20
N THR A 443 26.98 -40.33 -22.35
CA THR A 443 26.94 -41.54 -23.19
C THR A 443 26.15 -42.68 -22.52
N VAL A 444 25.13 -42.35 -21.71
CA VAL A 444 24.26 -43.31 -21.02
C VAL A 444 23.11 -43.67 -21.96
N ARG A 445 23.12 -44.92 -22.43
CA ARG A 445 22.10 -45.48 -23.32
C ARG A 445 21.22 -46.43 -22.52
N CYS A 446 19.94 -46.10 -22.35
CA CYS A 446 19.00 -47.07 -21.76
C CYS A 446 18.71 -48.14 -22.82
N VAL A 447 19.10 -49.40 -22.57
CA VAL A 447 18.84 -50.49 -23.53
C VAL A 447 17.83 -51.45 -22.90
N PRO A 448 16.70 -51.76 -23.57
CA PRO A 448 15.76 -52.77 -23.11
C PRO A 448 16.45 -54.12 -22.88
N LEU A 449 16.08 -54.81 -21.80
CA LEU A 449 16.71 -56.07 -21.40
C LEU A 449 16.72 -57.14 -22.52
N ALA A 450 15.67 -57.18 -23.35
CA ALA A 450 15.60 -58.08 -24.49
C ALA A 450 16.61 -57.75 -25.62
N GLU A 451 16.95 -56.48 -25.83
CA GLU A 451 17.92 -56.05 -26.86
C GLU A 451 19.37 -56.31 -26.41
N LEU A 452 19.63 -56.32 -25.09
CA LEU A 452 20.94 -56.69 -24.54
C LEU A 452 21.32 -58.14 -24.86
N ALA A 453 20.35 -59.05 -25.02
CA ALA A 453 20.60 -60.42 -25.44
C ALA A 453 21.24 -60.52 -26.83
N GLU A 454 20.85 -59.64 -27.75
CA GLU A 454 21.35 -59.65 -29.13
C GLU A 454 22.80 -59.13 -29.21
N LEU A 455 23.15 -58.19 -28.32
CA LEU A 455 24.50 -57.62 -28.24
C LEU A 455 25.53 -58.58 -27.62
N ALA A 456 25.09 -59.58 -26.84
CA ALA A 456 25.98 -60.51 -26.13
C ALA A 456 26.67 -61.53 -27.05
N GLY A 457 26.21 -61.68 -28.30
CA GLY A 457 26.75 -62.64 -29.26
C GLY A 457 28.13 -62.30 -29.85
N SER A 458 28.69 -61.11 -29.58
CA SER A 458 29.95 -60.65 -30.18
C SER A 458 31.22 -61.16 -29.50
N GLY A 459 31.14 -61.63 -28.25
CA GLY A 459 32.29 -62.12 -27.46
C GLY A 459 33.23 -61.04 -26.91
N GLU A 460 33.06 -59.78 -27.29
CA GLU A 460 33.73 -58.63 -26.67
C GLU A 460 32.73 -57.82 -25.81
N PRO A 461 33.16 -57.22 -24.68
CA PRO A 461 32.29 -56.38 -23.87
C PRO A 461 31.85 -55.14 -24.66
N ALA A 462 30.55 -55.03 -24.90
CA ALA A 462 29.92 -53.95 -25.66
C ALA A 462 29.91 -52.60 -24.91
N PHE A 463 30.05 -52.62 -23.58
CA PHE A 463 30.00 -51.45 -22.70
C PHE A 463 31.15 -51.50 -21.69
N ASP A 464 31.56 -50.35 -21.12
CA ASP A 464 32.60 -50.33 -20.07
C ASP A 464 32.00 -50.54 -18.66
N VAL A 465 30.78 -50.06 -18.44
CA VAL A 465 29.99 -50.30 -17.22
C VAL A 465 28.52 -50.51 -17.60
N LEU A 466 27.95 -51.61 -17.11
CA LEU A 466 26.52 -51.91 -17.18
C LEU A 466 25.91 -51.74 -15.79
N ILE A 467 24.90 -50.88 -15.66
CA ILE A 467 24.10 -50.73 -14.46
C ILE A 467 22.75 -51.43 -14.70
N ILE A 468 22.39 -52.31 -13.80
CA ILE A 468 21.15 -53.08 -13.85
C ILE A 468 20.28 -52.56 -12.71
N ASP A 469 19.24 -51.80 -13.03
CA ASP A 469 18.25 -51.37 -12.05
C ASP A 469 17.25 -52.50 -11.80
N ASP A 470 16.69 -52.55 -10.59
CA ASP A 470 15.80 -53.63 -10.11
C ASP A 470 16.33 -55.06 -10.41
N ALA A 471 17.62 -55.29 -10.20
CA ALA A 471 18.31 -56.58 -10.46
C ALA A 471 17.79 -57.78 -9.63
N ALA A 472 16.82 -57.57 -8.73
CA ALA A 472 16.06 -58.61 -8.06
C ALA A 472 14.99 -59.24 -8.98
N ASP A 473 14.38 -58.46 -9.86
CA ASP A 473 13.35 -58.92 -10.82
C ASP A 473 13.94 -59.58 -12.06
N ILE A 474 15.26 -59.53 -12.21
CA ILE A 474 16.01 -60.08 -13.34
C ILE A 474 16.52 -61.48 -12.96
N GLY A 475 15.89 -62.49 -13.55
CA GLY A 475 16.22 -63.89 -13.35
C GLY A 475 17.56 -64.31 -13.93
N ILE A 476 18.02 -65.47 -13.48
CA ILE A 476 19.34 -66.04 -13.78
C ILE A 476 19.61 -66.22 -15.29
N GLU A 477 18.58 -66.35 -16.11
CA GLU A 477 18.68 -66.45 -17.56
C GLU A 477 19.34 -65.21 -18.22
N HIS A 478 19.44 -64.10 -17.49
CA HIS A 478 20.10 -62.86 -17.92
C HIS A 478 21.59 -62.77 -17.55
N LEU A 479 22.24 -63.87 -17.14
CA LEU A 479 23.69 -63.90 -16.84
C LEU A 479 24.59 -63.33 -17.94
N TYR A 480 24.14 -63.34 -19.19
CA TYR A 480 24.89 -62.78 -20.31
C TYR A 480 25.20 -61.29 -20.16
N LEU A 481 24.43 -60.57 -19.33
CA LEU A 481 24.73 -59.20 -18.91
C LEU A 481 26.13 -59.05 -18.29
N LEU A 482 26.63 -60.10 -17.63
CA LEU A 482 27.99 -60.15 -17.05
C LEU A 482 29.11 -60.20 -18.09
N TRP A 483 28.79 -60.43 -19.36
CA TRP A 483 29.74 -60.46 -20.47
C TRP A 483 29.67 -59.20 -21.34
N LEU A 484 28.59 -58.42 -21.21
CA LEU A 484 28.40 -57.15 -21.93
C LEU A 484 29.26 -56.01 -21.38
N ALA A 485 29.74 -56.08 -20.14
CA ALA A 485 30.64 -55.09 -19.56
C ALA A 485 31.65 -55.71 -18.58
N PRO A 486 32.88 -55.17 -18.48
CA PRO A 486 33.87 -55.61 -17.49
C PRO A 486 33.47 -55.20 -16.07
N THR A 487 32.61 -54.20 -15.91
CA THR A 487 32.00 -53.80 -14.64
C THR A 487 30.49 -53.89 -14.74
N VAL A 488 29.85 -54.66 -13.86
CA VAL A 488 28.40 -54.70 -13.74
C VAL A 488 28.00 -54.27 -12.34
N ILE A 489 27.14 -53.26 -12.25
CA ILE A 489 26.58 -52.73 -11.00
C ILE A 489 25.11 -53.16 -10.95
N ALA A 490 24.85 -54.24 -10.21
CA ALA A 490 23.47 -54.65 -9.91
C ALA A 490 22.92 -53.81 -8.75
N VAL A 491 21.81 -53.15 -9.02
CA VAL A 491 21.07 -52.32 -8.07
C VAL A 491 19.78 -53.05 -7.73
N ALA A 492 19.55 -53.32 -6.45
CA ALA A 492 18.38 -54.04 -5.97
C ALA A 492 18.03 -53.59 -4.55
N PRO A 493 16.74 -53.60 -4.16
CA PRO A 493 16.35 -53.38 -2.78
C PRO A 493 17.00 -54.41 -1.85
N LYS A 494 17.33 -53.98 -0.63
CA LYS A 494 18.09 -54.80 0.32
C LYS A 494 17.27 -55.97 0.85
N VAL A 495 17.39 -57.13 0.22
CA VAL A 495 16.82 -58.40 0.71
C VAL A 495 17.51 -58.79 2.01
N THR A 496 16.84 -58.59 3.15
CA THR A 496 17.39 -58.87 4.49
C THR A 496 17.30 -60.32 4.92
N THR A 497 16.54 -61.14 4.20
CA THR A 497 16.17 -62.52 4.58
C THR A 497 15.99 -63.39 3.34
N VAL A 498 16.71 -64.51 3.28
CA VAL A 498 16.80 -65.45 2.12
C VAL A 498 15.51 -66.30 1.94
N GLY A 499 14.37 -65.80 2.40
CA GLY A 499 13.06 -66.47 2.33
C GLY A 499 11.90 -65.56 1.93
N ASP A 500 12.10 -64.24 1.92
CA ASP A 500 11.03 -63.26 1.63
C ASP A 500 11.12 -62.69 0.20
N ALA A 501 12.14 -63.09 -0.58
CA ALA A 501 12.22 -62.76 -1.99
C ALA A 501 11.16 -63.54 -2.77
N GLN A 502 10.14 -62.84 -3.25
CA GLN A 502 9.21 -63.39 -4.24
C GLN A 502 10.03 -63.73 -5.50
N PRO A 503 9.94 -64.96 -6.07
CA PRO A 503 10.74 -65.32 -7.23
C PRO A 503 10.43 -64.35 -8.39
N PRO A 504 11.45 -63.94 -9.18
CA PRO A 504 11.26 -62.97 -10.25
C PRO A 504 10.14 -63.43 -11.18
N PRO A 505 9.27 -62.51 -11.65
CA PRO A 505 8.14 -62.86 -12.50
C PRO A 505 8.67 -63.62 -13.71
N SER A 506 8.15 -64.82 -13.95
CA SER A 506 8.63 -65.71 -15.02
C SER A 506 8.23 -65.17 -16.38
N VAL A 507 8.90 -64.12 -16.84
CA VAL A 507 8.70 -63.52 -18.16
C VAL A 507 9.00 -64.61 -19.18
N PRO A 508 8.05 -64.94 -20.09
CA PRO A 508 8.30 -65.93 -21.12
C PRO A 508 9.33 -65.37 -22.10
N VAL A 509 10.60 -65.72 -21.88
CA VAL A 509 11.72 -65.37 -22.75
C VAL A 509 11.34 -65.77 -24.18
N PRO A 510 11.36 -64.83 -25.16
CA PRO A 510 11.15 -65.17 -26.55
C PRO A 510 12.14 -66.26 -26.93
N ARG A 511 11.66 -67.35 -27.54
CA ARG A 511 12.52 -68.46 -28.02
C ARG A 511 13.31 -68.04 -29.26
N THR A 512 14.14 -67.01 -29.15
CA THR A 512 15.24 -66.77 -30.08
C THR A 512 16.24 -67.92 -29.93
N SER A 513 16.80 -68.36 -31.05
CA SER A 513 17.50 -69.65 -31.18
C SER A 513 18.94 -69.66 -30.64
N ALA A 514 19.20 -68.87 -29.59
CA ALA A 514 20.44 -68.93 -28.82
C ALA A 514 20.58 -70.32 -28.19
N LYS A 515 21.61 -71.07 -28.59
CA LYS A 515 21.81 -72.45 -28.14
C LYS A 515 22.09 -72.48 -26.63
N PRO A 516 21.43 -73.36 -25.83
CA PRO A 516 21.69 -73.47 -24.40
C PRO A 516 23.14 -73.87 -24.06
N THR A 517 23.90 -74.39 -25.02
CA THR A 517 25.32 -74.74 -24.87
C THR A 517 26.21 -73.55 -24.49
N LEU A 518 25.86 -72.31 -24.88
CA LEU A 518 26.70 -71.15 -24.58
C LEU A 518 26.80 -70.87 -23.07
N ALA A 519 25.73 -71.15 -22.31
CA ALA A 519 25.73 -70.97 -20.87
C ALA A 519 26.61 -72.04 -20.18
N ASP A 520 26.44 -73.31 -20.51
CA ASP A 520 27.18 -74.40 -19.85
C ASP A 520 28.70 -74.31 -20.08
N ASP A 521 29.15 -73.94 -21.29
CA ASP A 521 30.57 -73.77 -21.60
C ASP A 521 31.21 -72.62 -20.80
N HIS A 522 30.51 -71.50 -20.61
CA HIS A 522 30.99 -70.38 -19.79
C HIS A 522 30.85 -70.62 -18.27
N LEU A 523 29.90 -71.44 -17.83
CA LEU A 523 29.70 -71.79 -16.41
C LEU A 523 30.69 -72.84 -15.90
N ALA A 524 31.39 -73.57 -16.78
CA ALA A 524 32.32 -74.63 -16.42
C ALA A 524 33.42 -74.20 -15.42
N GLY A 525 33.92 -72.96 -15.53
CA GLY A 525 34.93 -72.37 -14.65
C GLY A 525 34.40 -71.73 -13.34
N ILE A 526 33.08 -71.71 -13.11
CA ILE A 526 32.49 -71.01 -11.96
C ILE A 526 32.38 -71.92 -10.73
N GLU A 527 32.72 -71.36 -9.55
CA GLU A 527 32.77 -72.06 -8.26
C GLU A 527 31.45 -72.82 -7.93
N PRO A 528 31.52 -74.06 -7.38
CA PRO A 528 30.33 -74.91 -7.18
C PRO A 528 29.20 -74.28 -6.36
N ARG A 529 29.52 -73.40 -5.40
CA ARG A 529 28.52 -72.70 -4.58
C ARG A 529 27.67 -71.72 -5.40
N ILE A 530 28.30 -70.99 -6.32
CA ILE A 530 27.60 -70.11 -7.26
C ILE A 530 26.79 -70.96 -8.24
N ARG A 531 27.34 -72.10 -8.68
CA ARG A 531 26.65 -73.12 -9.51
C ARG A 531 25.40 -73.73 -8.87
N ALA A 532 25.26 -73.65 -7.54
CA ALA A 532 24.04 -74.04 -6.84
C ALA A 532 22.93 -72.98 -6.97
N VAL A 533 23.26 -71.69 -6.76
CA VAL A 533 22.33 -70.55 -6.96
C VAL A 533 21.85 -70.48 -8.41
N LEU A 534 22.78 -70.70 -9.35
CA LEU A 534 22.50 -70.80 -10.79
C LEU A 534 21.46 -71.88 -11.16
N ARG A 535 21.31 -72.92 -10.34
CA ARG A 535 20.40 -74.06 -10.59
C ARG A 535 19.07 -73.97 -9.85
N SER A 536 18.93 -73.08 -8.88
CA SER A 536 17.70 -72.92 -8.08
C SER A 536 16.73 -71.87 -8.64
N GLY A 537 17.06 -71.21 -9.75
CA GLY A 537 16.23 -70.14 -10.34
C GLY A 537 16.26 -68.83 -9.57
N GLY A 538 17.37 -68.55 -8.84
CA GLY A 538 17.54 -67.30 -8.11
C GLY A 538 17.74 -66.08 -9.02
N SER A 539 17.70 -64.88 -8.44
CA SER A 539 17.91 -63.63 -9.20
C SER A 539 19.40 -63.31 -9.40
N ILE A 540 19.69 -62.37 -10.32
CA ILE A 540 21.05 -61.84 -10.49
C ILE A 540 21.53 -61.15 -9.21
N ALA A 541 20.66 -60.46 -8.47
CA ALA A 541 21.01 -59.87 -7.17
C ALA A 541 21.48 -60.94 -6.15
N GLU A 542 20.80 -62.09 -6.07
CA GLU A 542 21.20 -63.20 -5.20
C GLU A 542 22.54 -63.82 -5.61
N LEU A 543 22.81 -63.93 -6.92
CA LEU A 543 24.08 -64.38 -7.45
C LEU A 543 25.25 -63.47 -7.02
N PHE A 544 25.07 -62.14 -7.10
CA PHE A 544 26.05 -61.17 -6.64
C PHE A 544 26.24 -61.20 -5.12
N ALA A 545 25.14 -61.31 -4.35
CA ALA A 545 25.20 -61.47 -2.90
C ALA A 545 25.98 -62.73 -2.51
N ALA A 546 25.78 -63.85 -3.21
CA ALA A 546 26.50 -65.11 -2.97
C ALA A 546 28.00 -65.06 -3.35
N ARG A 547 28.39 -64.19 -4.30
CA ARG A 547 29.79 -63.94 -4.68
C ARG A 547 30.56 -63.04 -3.71
N THR A 548 29.85 -62.21 -2.96
CA THR A 548 30.47 -61.29 -2.01
C THR A 548 30.78 -62.05 -0.71
N PRO A 549 32.04 -62.12 -0.23
CA PRO A 549 32.33 -62.80 1.03
C PRO A 549 31.55 -62.12 2.15
N PRO A 550 31.02 -62.86 3.15
CA PRO A 550 30.22 -62.29 4.21
C PRO A 550 31.04 -61.21 4.93
N THR A 551 30.62 -59.95 4.74
CA THR A 551 31.26 -58.81 5.38
C THR A 551 31.25 -59.05 6.88
N ARG A 552 32.45 -59.11 7.46
CA ARG A 552 32.67 -59.39 8.87
C ARG A 552 31.71 -58.54 9.69
N GLN A 553 30.72 -59.17 10.34
CA GLN A 553 29.74 -58.47 11.17
C GLN A 553 30.49 -57.77 12.31
N VAL A 554 30.79 -56.48 12.12
CA VAL A 554 31.09 -55.59 13.24
C VAL A 554 29.73 -55.19 13.76
N SER A 555 29.30 -55.86 14.84
CA SER A 555 28.10 -55.48 15.56
C SER A 555 28.17 -54.00 15.94
N THR A 556 27.08 -53.27 15.77
CA THR A 556 27.01 -51.86 16.17
C THR A 556 27.26 -51.69 17.68
N ALA A 557 27.07 -52.76 18.47
CA ALA A 557 27.44 -52.80 19.89
C ALA A 557 28.97 -52.70 20.13
N ASP A 558 29.80 -53.33 19.28
CA ASP A 558 31.27 -53.29 19.44
C ASP A 558 31.87 -51.92 19.12
N LYS A 559 31.16 -51.09 18.32
CA LYS A 559 31.57 -49.70 18.06
C LYS A 559 31.16 -48.76 19.18
N LEU A 560 30.01 -48.97 19.84
CA LEU A 560 29.58 -48.16 20.98
C LEU A 560 30.40 -48.42 22.24
N ALA A 561 30.87 -49.66 22.47
CA ALA A 561 31.74 -49.98 23.60
C ALA A 561 33.14 -49.34 23.53
N LYS A 562 33.57 -48.82 22.36
CA LYS A 562 34.89 -48.20 22.13
C LYS A 562 34.89 -46.67 22.06
N VAL A 563 33.73 -46.04 22.29
CA VAL A 563 33.58 -44.56 22.36
C VAL A 563 33.25 -44.12 23.80
N SER A 564 33.27 -45.04 24.76
CA SER A 564 32.94 -44.80 26.18
C SER A 564 34.01 -45.34 27.14
N GLY A 565 35.27 -45.35 26.72
CA GLY A 565 36.44 -45.75 27.52
C GLY A 565 37.71 -45.09 27.02
#